data_AF-A0A6G8D9C9-F1
#
_entry.id   AF-A0A6G8D9C9-F1
#
_cell.length_a   1.000
_cell.length_b   1.000
_cell.length_c   1.000
_cell.angle_alpha   90.00
_cell.angle_beta   90.00
_cell.angle_gamma   90.00
#
_symmetry.space_group_name_H-M   'P 1'
#
loop_
_entity.id
_entity.type
_entity.pdbx_description
1 polymer ?
#
loop_
_entity_poly.entity_id
_entity_poly.type
_entity_poly.pdbx_seq_one_letter_code
_entity_poly.pdbx_strand_id
1 'polypeptide(L)'
;MEFLGLLGNVDHSILEVDFGRGFIVEAMNMSEFAHICEEDFGIADVWIKLDYDWGCCSQDAFKRPEHVYLIRKTLHDYPEYSGESDDAKSRVVYWDLEHAYQNKIIEYLQDKIRKLRLLKEGSIRLSIEIFFRIEDDIWEMDSSRESTLACENRLFHLTKSELREANDYLSDGLIDSKHKYLQFAVENFELSYSISQYQLEFLSLMISLEALLNDANSELRFRVSRGCAVLLGKTKSESNAVLKIVKDLYDKRSVLVHTGNQNKITKADVLQLKDIVRRALRASLALNLPKAELSTLLMEKGFGVASKIRKSYNK
;
A
#
# COMPACT_ATOMS: atom_id res chain seq x y z
N MET A 1 20.39 -7.07 16.87
CA MET A 1 18.93 -6.93 16.69
C MET A 1 18.56 -7.34 15.27
N GLU A 2 17.48 -8.09 15.12
CA GLU A 2 16.93 -8.54 13.85
C GLU A 2 15.51 -7.99 13.64
N PHE A 3 15.13 -7.81 12.38
CA PHE A 3 13.76 -7.51 11.97
C PHE A 3 13.20 -8.66 11.13
N LEU A 4 11.98 -9.06 11.44
CA LEU A 4 11.18 -10.00 10.67
C LEU A 4 9.80 -9.39 10.38
N GLY A 5 9.37 -9.43 9.14
CA GLY A 5 8.04 -9.01 8.74
C GLY A 5 7.35 -10.08 7.91
N LEU A 6 6.10 -10.42 8.25
CA LEU A 6 5.29 -11.33 7.45
C LEU A 6 4.60 -10.58 6.32
N LEU A 7 4.84 -10.99 5.07
CA LEU A 7 4.14 -10.45 3.92
C LEU A 7 2.84 -11.24 3.67
N GLY A 8 1.71 -10.56 3.81
CA GLY A 8 0.38 -11.11 3.56
C GLY A 8 -0.10 -10.86 2.13
N ASN A 9 -0.95 -11.75 1.63
CA ASN A 9 -1.56 -11.72 0.29
C ASN A 9 -0.53 -11.69 -0.85
N VAL A 10 0.56 -12.47 -0.73
CA VAL A 10 1.60 -12.58 -1.76
C VAL A 10 1.83 -14.04 -2.15
N ASP A 11 2.49 -14.25 -3.27
CA ASP A 11 3.03 -15.55 -3.68
C ASP A 11 4.54 -15.46 -3.98
N HIS A 12 5.12 -16.56 -4.48
CA HIS A 12 6.55 -16.69 -4.76
C HIS A 12 7.14 -15.60 -5.66
N SER A 13 6.33 -14.87 -6.42
CA SER A 13 6.81 -13.74 -7.23
C SER A 13 7.41 -12.60 -6.41
N ILE A 14 7.15 -12.56 -5.09
CA ILE A 14 7.70 -11.55 -4.18
C ILE A 14 9.18 -11.77 -3.83
N LEU A 15 9.70 -12.99 -4.02
CA LEU A 15 11.07 -13.37 -3.60
C LEU A 15 12.16 -12.57 -4.31
N GLU A 16 11.89 -12.09 -5.53
CA GLU A 16 12.84 -11.32 -6.33
C GLU A 16 12.63 -9.80 -6.24
N VAL A 17 11.72 -9.34 -5.38
CA VAL A 17 11.46 -7.91 -5.19
C VAL A 17 12.54 -7.28 -4.31
N ASP A 18 13.19 -6.24 -4.84
CA ASP A 18 14.22 -5.50 -4.13
C ASP A 18 13.58 -4.41 -3.26
N PHE A 19 13.46 -4.69 -1.97
CA PHE A 19 13.02 -3.72 -0.97
C PHE A 19 14.11 -2.71 -0.60
N GLY A 20 15.34 -2.86 -1.10
CA GLY A 20 16.48 -1.98 -0.87
C GLY A 20 17.00 -2.01 0.57
N ARG A 21 18.08 -1.27 0.84
CA ARG A 21 18.65 -1.06 2.19
C ARG A 21 18.92 -2.36 2.98
N GLY A 22 19.25 -3.45 2.30
CA GLY A 22 19.58 -4.73 2.91
C GLY A 22 18.38 -5.54 3.41
N PHE A 23 17.15 -5.17 3.05
CA PHE A 23 16.00 -6.05 3.26
C PHE A 23 16.02 -7.19 2.25
N ILE A 24 15.82 -8.41 2.74
CA ILE A 24 15.78 -9.63 1.92
C ILE A 24 14.42 -10.29 2.12
N VAL A 25 13.84 -10.84 1.05
CA VAL A 25 12.61 -11.62 1.13
C VAL A 25 12.95 -13.10 0.99
N GLU A 26 12.43 -13.92 1.90
CA GLU A 26 12.64 -15.37 1.92
C GLU A 26 11.33 -16.12 2.10
N ALA A 27 11.33 -17.39 1.71
CA ALA A 27 10.24 -18.32 1.98
C ALA A 27 10.61 -19.16 3.20
N MET A 28 9.66 -19.34 4.13
CA MET A 28 9.78 -20.22 5.29
C MET A 28 8.62 -21.21 5.28
N ASN A 29 8.85 -22.44 5.73
CA ASN A 29 7.77 -23.39 5.89
C ASN A 29 6.71 -22.83 6.85
N MET A 30 5.43 -22.93 6.49
CA MET A 30 4.36 -22.34 7.29
C MET A 30 4.27 -22.93 8.70
N SER A 31 4.53 -24.24 8.86
CA SER A 31 4.53 -24.91 10.17
C SER A 31 5.73 -24.50 11.01
N GLU A 32 6.89 -24.29 10.40
CA GLU A 32 8.09 -23.77 11.08
C GLU A 32 7.85 -22.35 11.58
N PHE A 33 7.33 -21.46 10.72
CA PHE A 33 6.96 -20.10 11.11
C PHE A 33 5.93 -20.09 12.24
N ALA A 34 4.90 -20.93 12.15
CA ALA A 34 3.90 -21.04 13.20
C ALA A 34 4.50 -21.46 14.55
N HIS A 35 5.41 -22.45 14.52
CA HIS A 35 6.11 -22.91 15.72
C HIS A 35 6.96 -21.81 16.36
N ILE A 36 7.75 -21.08 15.58
CA ILE A 36 8.55 -19.94 16.08
C ILE A 36 7.62 -18.88 16.71
N CYS A 37 6.51 -18.55 16.04
CA CYS A 37 5.56 -17.59 16.59
C CYS A 37 4.91 -18.05 17.90
N GLU A 38 4.54 -19.33 18.02
CA GLU A 38 3.87 -19.86 19.21
C GLU A 38 4.84 -20.08 20.38
N GLU A 39 5.99 -20.71 20.13
CA GLU A 39 6.93 -21.13 21.18
C GLU A 39 7.92 -20.02 21.54
N ASP A 40 8.53 -19.38 20.56
CA ASP A 40 9.61 -18.42 20.82
C ASP A 40 9.05 -17.01 21.07
N PHE A 41 8.05 -16.61 20.29
CA PHE A 41 7.44 -15.28 20.40
C PHE A 41 6.19 -15.22 21.29
N GLY A 42 5.66 -16.36 21.72
CA GLY A 42 4.48 -16.43 22.60
C GLY A 42 3.20 -15.85 21.97
N ILE A 43 3.08 -15.86 20.64
CA ILE A 43 1.92 -15.34 19.92
C ILE A 43 0.80 -16.38 19.98
N ALA A 44 -0.37 -15.96 20.45
CA ALA A 44 -1.55 -16.82 20.48
C ALA A 44 -2.26 -16.90 19.12
N ASP A 45 -2.98 -18.02 18.91
CA ASP A 45 -3.89 -18.26 17.79
C ASP A 45 -3.23 -18.14 16.41
N VAL A 46 -1.94 -18.47 16.30
CA VAL A 46 -1.13 -18.27 15.08
C VAL A 46 -1.75 -18.93 13.86
N TRP A 47 -2.27 -20.15 13.99
CA TRP A 47 -2.95 -20.83 12.88
C TRP A 47 -4.23 -20.12 12.40
N ILE A 48 -5.01 -19.56 13.32
CA ILE A 48 -6.21 -18.78 12.96
C ILE A 48 -5.77 -17.51 12.24
N LYS A 49 -4.75 -16.82 12.76
CA LYS A 49 -4.22 -15.62 12.14
C LYS A 49 -3.66 -15.89 10.75
N LEU A 50 -2.89 -16.96 10.56
CA LEU A 50 -2.38 -17.38 9.25
C LEU A 50 -3.51 -17.64 8.23
N ASP A 51 -4.59 -18.29 8.67
CA ASP A 51 -5.72 -18.64 7.82
C ASP A 51 -6.60 -17.44 7.45
N TYR A 52 -6.77 -16.47 8.35
CA TYR A 52 -7.77 -15.42 8.19
C TYR A 52 -7.20 -13.99 8.21
N ASP A 53 -6.32 -13.68 9.15
CA ASP A 53 -5.95 -12.29 9.47
C ASP A 53 -4.69 -11.83 8.72
N TRP A 54 -3.68 -12.69 8.65
CA TRP A 54 -2.40 -12.41 8.01
C TRP A 54 -2.41 -12.64 6.50
N GLY A 55 -3.52 -13.14 5.93
CA GLY A 55 -3.68 -13.29 4.48
C GLY A 55 -2.66 -14.22 3.84
N CYS A 56 -2.23 -15.26 4.57
CA CYS A 56 -1.37 -16.29 4.01
C CYS A 56 -2.19 -17.31 3.20
N CYS A 57 -3.45 -17.52 3.59
CA CYS A 57 -4.37 -18.40 2.89
C CYS A 57 -5.33 -17.60 1.98
N SER A 58 -5.46 -18.02 0.73
CA SER A 58 -6.53 -17.52 -0.14
C SER A 58 -7.88 -18.09 0.31
N GLN A 59 -8.93 -17.27 0.31
CA GLN A 59 -10.28 -17.69 0.72
C GLN A 59 -10.84 -18.85 -0.13
N ASP A 60 -10.33 -19.03 -1.34
CA ASP A 60 -10.77 -20.08 -2.27
C ASP A 60 -9.82 -21.31 -2.30
N ALA A 61 -8.77 -21.32 -1.47
CA ALA A 61 -7.81 -22.41 -1.44
C ALA A 61 -8.30 -23.57 -0.56
N PHE A 62 -8.45 -24.76 -1.16
CA PHE A 62 -8.75 -25.99 -0.42
C PHE A 62 -7.58 -26.52 0.42
N LYS A 63 -6.39 -25.94 0.28
CA LYS A 63 -5.17 -26.33 0.98
C LYS A 63 -4.39 -25.10 1.39
N ARG A 64 -3.81 -25.13 2.59
CA ARG A 64 -2.84 -24.12 3.04
C ARG A 64 -1.62 -24.13 2.12
N PRO A 65 -1.01 -22.96 1.86
CA PRO A 65 0.27 -22.92 1.19
C PRO A 65 1.32 -23.62 2.06
N GLU A 66 2.34 -24.18 1.41
CA GLU A 66 3.47 -24.80 2.12
C GLU A 66 4.37 -23.76 2.79
N HIS A 67 4.44 -22.56 2.21
CA HIS A 67 5.36 -21.52 2.62
C HIS A 67 4.64 -20.20 2.92
N VAL A 68 5.18 -19.46 3.89
CA VAL A 68 4.94 -18.03 4.09
C VAL A 68 6.12 -17.24 3.54
N TYR A 69 5.92 -15.95 3.27
CA TYR A 69 6.95 -15.07 2.74
C TYR A 69 7.31 -13.99 3.76
N LEU A 70 8.59 -13.91 4.10
CA LEU A 70 9.10 -13.09 5.18
C LEU A 70 10.09 -12.07 4.62
N ILE A 71 9.97 -10.82 5.06
CA ILE A 71 10.97 -9.77 4.82
C ILE A 71 11.86 -9.63 6.05
N ARG A 72 13.18 -9.68 5.87
CA ARG A 72 14.17 -9.72 6.95
C ARG A 72 15.26 -8.70 6.80
N LYS A 73 15.82 -8.27 7.93
CA LYS A 73 17.02 -7.44 7.97
C LYS A 73 17.71 -7.50 9.32
N THR A 74 19.03 -7.69 9.30
CA THR A 74 19.90 -7.44 10.46
C THR A 74 20.07 -5.93 10.70
N LEU A 75 19.84 -5.51 11.94
CA LEU A 75 19.87 -4.11 12.36
C LEU A 75 21.12 -3.81 13.18
N HIS A 76 22.24 -3.57 12.49
CA HIS A 76 23.52 -3.24 13.13
C HIS A 76 23.51 -1.91 13.88
N ASP A 77 22.72 -0.94 13.42
CA ASP A 77 22.62 0.41 14.00
C ASP A 77 21.45 0.54 15.00
N TYR A 78 20.89 -0.58 15.47
CA TYR A 78 19.80 -0.54 16.45
C TYR A 78 20.30 0.02 17.79
N PRO A 79 19.60 0.98 18.41
CA PRO A 79 20.03 1.55 19.69
C PRO A 79 19.98 0.48 20.78
N GLU A 80 21.11 0.23 21.45
CA GLU A 80 21.20 -0.72 22.57
C GLU A 80 21.44 0.01 23.88
N TYR A 81 20.58 -0.23 24.87
CA TYR A 81 20.74 0.35 26.20
C TYR A 81 21.92 -0.30 26.94
N SER A 82 22.96 0.48 27.23
CA SER A 82 24.15 0.02 27.95
C SER A 82 24.22 0.53 29.40
N GLY A 83 23.10 0.99 29.97
CA GLY A 83 23.05 1.52 31.34
C GLY A 83 22.72 0.45 32.39
N GLU A 84 22.76 0.84 33.66
CA GLU A 84 22.35 -0.04 34.76
C GLU A 84 20.85 -0.35 34.67
N SER A 85 20.47 -1.60 35.03
CA SER A 85 19.08 -2.08 34.98
C SER A 85 18.11 -1.24 35.80
N ASP A 86 18.61 -0.60 36.86
CA ASP A 86 17.80 0.10 37.86
C ASP A 86 17.62 1.59 37.53
N ASP A 87 18.28 2.10 36.48
CA ASP A 87 18.10 3.47 36.00
C ASP A 87 16.90 3.58 35.05
N ALA A 88 15.71 3.54 35.66
CA ALA A 88 14.44 3.68 34.96
C ALA A 88 14.35 4.97 34.12
N LYS A 89 15.02 6.06 34.51
CA LYS A 89 14.95 7.33 33.77
C LYS A 89 15.72 7.25 32.46
N SER A 90 16.93 6.70 32.50
CA SER A 90 17.73 6.50 31.28
C SER A 90 17.11 5.45 30.36
N ARG A 91 16.45 4.42 30.93
CA ARG A 91 15.74 3.42 30.13
C ARG A 91 14.58 4.01 29.33
N VAL A 92 13.79 4.92 29.90
CA VAL A 92 12.67 5.58 29.20
C VAL A 92 13.15 6.36 27.97
N VAL A 93 14.25 7.11 28.09
CA VAL A 93 14.82 7.84 26.94
C VAL A 93 15.27 6.88 25.84
N TYR A 94 15.80 5.72 26.23
CA TYR A 94 16.21 4.69 25.28
C TYR A 94 15.02 4.04 24.57
N TRP A 95 13.88 3.84 25.24
CA TRP A 95 12.66 3.38 24.59
C TRP A 95 12.19 4.33 23.49
N ASP A 96 12.27 5.64 23.71
CA ASP A 96 11.91 6.62 22.67
C ASP A 96 12.85 6.52 21.46
N LEU A 97 14.14 6.27 21.68
CA LEU A 97 15.12 6.04 20.61
C LEU A 97 14.85 4.74 19.85
N GLU A 98 14.58 3.64 20.56
CA GLU A 98 14.21 2.34 20.00
C GLU A 98 12.92 2.48 19.16
N HIS A 99 11.86 3.05 19.72
CA HIS A 99 10.60 3.28 19.00
C HIS A 99 10.79 4.19 17.77
N ALA A 100 11.57 5.26 17.89
CA ALA A 100 11.85 6.13 16.75
C ALA A 100 12.63 5.40 15.64
N TYR A 101 13.54 4.50 16.00
CA TYR A 101 14.27 3.66 15.05
C TYR A 101 13.36 2.63 14.38
N GLN A 102 12.55 1.90 15.17
CA GLN A 102 11.56 0.94 14.68
C GLN A 102 10.55 1.61 13.73
N ASN A 103 10.03 2.78 14.09
CA ASN A 103 9.08 3.52 13.26
C ASN A 103 9.69 3.91 11.90
N LYS A 104 10.97 4.30 11.84
CA LYS A 104 11.64 4.59 10.56
C LYS A 104 11.72 3.38 9.63
N ILE A 105 11.92 2.18 10.20
CA ILE A 105 11.91 0.92 9.44
C ILE A 105 10.49 0.64 8.92
N ILE A 106 9.49 0.76 9.78
CA ILE A 106 8.10 0.51 9.44
C ILE A 106 7.63 1.50 8.37
N GLU A 107 7.90 2.80 8.51
CA GLU A 107 7.57 3.84 7.52
C GLU A 107 8.23 3.55 6.16
N TYR A 108 9.50 3.13 6.17
CA TYR A 108 10.22 2.76 4.96
C TYR A 108 9.54 1.58 4.25
N LEU A 109 9.22 0.50 4.98
CA LEU A 109 8.57 -0.67 4.40
C LEU A 109 7.15 -0.37 3.96
N GLN A 110 6.40 0.44 4.72
CA GLN A 110 5.08 0.90 4.33
C GLN A 110 5.13 1.67 3.01
N ASP A 111 6.10 2.57 2.80
CA ASP A 111 6.28 3.22 1.48
C ASP A 111 6.48 2.20 0.34
N LYS A 112 7.27 1.14 0.57
CA LYS A 112 7.45 0.06 -0.43
C LYS A 112 6.14 -0.68 -0.71
N ILE A 113 5.39 -1.04 0.33
CA ILE A 113 4.10 -1.71 0.19
C ILE A 113 3.09 -0.82 -0.56
N ARG A 114 3.01 0.48 -0.23
CA ARG A 114 2.19 1.47 -0.94
C ARG A 114 2.56 1.54 -2.42
N LYS A 115 3.86 1.57 -2.73
CA LYS A 115 4.36 1.55 -4.12
C LYS A 115 3.94 0.29 -4.87
N LEU A 116 4.03 -0.89 -4.26
CA LEU A 116 3.59 -2.14 -4.88
C LEU A 116 2.07 -2.11 -5.15
N ARG A 117 1.24 -1.64 -4.19
CA ARG A 117 -0.21 -1.46 -4.37
C ARG A 117 -0.57 -0.43 -5.45
N LEU A 118 0.27 0.59 -5.65
CA LEU A 118 0.13 1.57 -6.72
C LEU A 118 0.57 1.04 -8.10
N LEU A 119 1.51 0.10 -8.11
CA LEU A 119 2.00 -0.52 -9.34
C LEU A 119 0.96 -1.49 -9.90
N LYS A 120 0.43 -2.37 -9.05
CA LYS A 120 -0.41 -3.49 -9.46
C LYS A 120 -1.53 -3.76 -8.46
N GLU A 121 -2.61 -4.35 -8.97
CA GLU A 121 -3.69 -4.84 -8.13
C GLU A 121 -3.24 -6.01 -7.24
N GLY A 122 -3.67 -5.98 -5.98
CA GLY A 122 -3.39 -6.98 -4.96
C GLY A 122 -3.32 -6.30 -3.59
N SER A 123 -3.68 -7.02 -2.55
CA SER A 123 -3.77 -6.49 -1.18
C SER A 123 -2.53 -6.84 -0.36
N ILE A 124 -1.34 -6.78 -0.99
CA ILE A 124 -0.06 -7.01 -0.30
C ILE A 124 0.01 -6.18 0.97
N ARG A 125 0.43 -6.76 2.08
CA ARG A 125 0.51 -6.07 3.38
C ARG A 125 1.66 -6.62 4.22
N LEU A 126 2.07 -5.82 5.20
CA LEU A 126 2.92 -6.29 6.29
C LEU A 126 1.97 -6.67 7.43
N SER A 127 1.80 -7.98 7.65
CA SER A 127 0.77 -8.52 8.54
C SER A 127 1.20 -8.56 10.00
N ILE A 128 2.47 -8.89 10.23
CA ILE A 128 3.11 -8.75 11.53
C ILE A 128 4.55 -8.27 11.33
N GLU A 129 4.98 -7.36 12.19
CA GLU A 129 6.33 -6.87 12.32
C GLU A 129 6.88 -7.36 13.66
N ILE A 130 8.10 -7.91 13.68
CA ILE A 130 8.74 -8.45 14.87
C ILE A 130 10.19 -7.98 14.91
N PHE A 131 10.59 -7.37 16.02
CA PHE A 131 11.97 -7.08 16.37
C PHE A 131 12.41 -8.11 17.40
N PHE A 132 13.51 -8.80 17.14
CA PHE A 132 13.94 -9.92 17.97
C PHE A 132 15.47 -10.07 18.00
N ARG A 133 15.95 -10.84 18.97
CA ARG A 133 17.34 -11.26 19.10
C ARG A 133 17.41 -12.78 19.01
N ILE A 134 18.56 -13.29 18.62
CA ILE A 134 18.84 -14.73 18.70
C ILE A 134 19.92 -14.91 19.75
N GLU A 135 19.57 -15.56 20.85
CA GLU A 135 20.48 -15.86 21.96
C GLU A 135 20.39 -17.37 22.24
N ASP A 136 21.54 -18.07 22.20
CA ASP A 136 21.61 -19.54 22.39
C ASP A 136 20.60 -20.33 21.53
N ASP A 137 20.48 -19.97 20.24
CA ASP A 137 19.54 -20.53 19.25
C ASP A 137 18.04 -20.28 19.55
N ILE A 138 17.71 -19.49 20.59
CA ILE A 138 16.35 -19.09 20.95
C ILE A 138 16.05 -17.71 20.38
N TRP A 139 14.85 -17.55 19.79
CA TRP A 139 14.42 -16.29 19.20
C TRP A 139 13.66 -15.44 20.23
N GLU A 140 14.36 -14.52 20.87
CA GLU A 140 13.75 -13.65 21.88
C GLU A 140 13.11 -12.41 21.24
N MET A 141 11.78 -12.31 21.30
CA MET A 141 11.05 -11.14 20.82
C MET A 141 11.28 -9.93 21.74
N ASP A 142 11.73 -8.82 21.15
CA ASP A 142 11.83 -7.52 21.82
C ASP A 142 10.49 -6.77 21.72
N SER A 143 9.98 -6.63 20.49
CA SER A 143 8.68 -6.03 20.24
C SER A 143 8.00 -6.63 19.01
N SER A 144 6.68 -6.54 18.97
CA SER A 144 5.92 -6.84 17.76
C SER A 144 4.79 -5.86 17.54
N ARG A 145 4.38 -5.76 16.28
CA ARG A 145 3.23 -4.99 15.87
C ARG A 145 2.44 -5.81 14.85
N GLU A 146 1.16 -5.96 15.12
CA GLU A 146 0.26 -6.71 14.26
C GLU A 146 -0.65 -5.75 13.50
N SER A 147 -0.85 -6.02 12.22
CA SER A 147 -1.78 -5.29 11.35
C SER A 147 -3.00 -6.17 11.06
N THR A 148 -4.00 -6.08 11.93
CA THR A 148 -5.31 -6.74 11.72
C THR A 148 -6.19 -5.89 10.81
N LEU A 149 -5.74 -5.64 9.58
CA LEU A 149 -6.56 -4.92 8.62
C LEU A 149 -7.55 -5.88 7.97
N ALA A 150 -8.83 -5.69 8.30
CA ALA A 150 -9.96 -6.35 7.68
C ALA A 150 -10.13 -5.86 6.24
N CYS A 151 -9.36 -6.39 5.30
CA CYS A 151 -9.62 -6.12 3.88
C CYS A 151 -9.25 -7.29 2.97
N GLU A 152 -9.91 -7.24 1.80
CA GLU A 152 -9.84 -8.11 0.63
C GLU A 152 -8.57 -8.99 0.56
N ASN A 153 -8.72 -10.31 0.74
CA ASN A 153 -7.65 -11.30 0.54
C ASN A 153 -7.40 -11.55 -0.96
N ARG A 154 -7.01 -10.49 -1.68
CA ARG A 154 -6.62 -10.56 -3.08
C ARG A 154 -5.12 -10.73 -3.20
N LEU A 155 -4.71 -11.85 -3.80
CA LEU A 155 -3.32 -12.18 -4.05
C LEU A 155 -2.63 -11.10 -4.90
N PHE A 156 -1.45 -10.68 -4.46
CA PHE A 156 -0.52 -9.88 -5.20
C PHE A 156 0.50 -10.79 -5.89
N HIS A 157 0.53 -10.73 -7.21
CA HIS A 157 1.38 -11.56 -8.05
C HIS A 157 2.09 -10.70 -9.09
N LEU A 158 3.39 -10.90 -9.32
CA LEU A 158 4.16 -10.22 -10.36
C LEU A 158 4.58 -11.20 -11.46
N THR A 159 4.32 -10.84 -12.71
CA THR A 159 4.97 -11.48 -13.85
C THR A 159 6.44 -11.02 -13.94
N LYS A 160 7.28 -11.76 -14.70
CA LYS A 160 8.68 -11.38 -14.91
C LYS A 160 8.87 -9.95 -15.46
N SER A 161 7.98 -9.49 -16.32
CA SER A 161 8.03 -8.11 -16.84
C SER A 161 7.67 -7.07 -15.78
N GLU A 162 6.68 -7.37 -14.93
CA GLU A 162 6.24 -6.46 -13.87
C GLU A 162 7.23 -6.43 -12.70
N LEU A 163 7.97 -7.51 -12.47
CA LEU A 163 9.02 -7.57 -11.45
C LEU A 163 10.11 -6.50 -11.71
N ARG A 164 10.57 -6.39 -12.96
CA ARG A 164 11.53 -5.36 -13.33
C ARG A 164 10.96 -3.96 -13.09
N GLU A 165 9.72 -3.74 -13.52
CA GLU A 165 9.02 -2.46 -13.31
C GLU A 165 8.84 -2.15 -11.81
N ALA A 166 8.60 -3.17 -10.99
CA ALA A 166 8.48 -3.05 -9.55
C ALA A 166 9.80 -2.60 -8.92
N ASN A 167 10.90 -3.27 -9.23
CA ASN A 167 12.20 -2.94 -8.65
C ASN A 167 12.67 -1.53 -9.07
N ASP A 168 12.45 -1.16 -10.34
CA ASP A 168 12.70 0.20 -10.81
C ASP A 168 11.85 1.22 -10.02
N TYR A 169 10.56 0.97 -9.84
CA TYR A 169 9.65 1.88 -9.12
C TYR A 169 9.91 1.94 -7.61
N LEU A 170 10.37 0.84 -7.00
CA LEU A 170 10.73 0.82 -5.58
C LEU A 170 12.02 1.59 -5.31
N SER A 171 12.92 1.69 -6.28
CA SER A 171 14.17 2.47 -6.14
C SER A 171 13.93 3.98 -6.08
N ASP A 172 12.79 4.46 -6.55
CA ASP A 172 12.41 5.88 -6.50
C ASP A 172 12.30 6.40 -5.05
N GLY A 173 12.43 7.73 -4.89
CA GLY A 173 12.28 8.40 -3.59
C GLY A 173 10.94 8.13 -2.89
N LEU A 174 10.88 8.39 -1.59
CA LEU A 174 9.68 8.15 -0.78
C LEU A 174 8.48 8.98 -1.29
N ILE A 175 7.27 8.41 -1.23
CA ILE A 175 6.04 9.12 -1.59
C ILE A 175 5.82 10.31 -0.64
N ASP A 176 6.18 10.17 0.63
CA ASP A 176 5.98 11.20 1.65
C ASP A 176 6.88 12.44 1.43
N SER A 177 7.81 12.39 0.47
CA SER A 177 8.57 13.56 0.03
C SER A 177 7.87 14.37 -1.08
N LYS A 178 6.66 13.98 -1.50
CA LYS A 178 5.91 14.61 -2.61
C LYS A 178 4.99 15.71 -2.11
N HIS A 179 4.29 16.40 -3.01
CA HIS A 179 3.34 17.46 -2.65
C HIS A 179 2.23 16.95 -1.72
N LYS A 180 1.80 17.78 -0.75
CA LYS A 180 0.78 17.40 0.26
C LYS A 180 -0.52 16.83 -0.31
N TYR A 181 -0.97 17.32 -1.47
CA TYR A 181 -2.19 16.80 -2.11
C TYR A 181 -2.02 15.38 -2.66
N LEU A 182 -0.80 15.01 -3.08
CA LEU A 182 -0.47 13.65 -3.51
C LEU A 182 -0.42 12.72 -2.30
N GLN A 183 0.20 13.16 -1.20
CA GLN A 183 0.23 12.42 0.07
C GLN A 183 -1.20 12.12 0.54
N PHE A 184 -2.04 13.16 0.66
CA PHE A 184 -3.43 12.99 1.09
C PHE A 184 -4.24 12.08 0.16
N ALA A 185 -3.99 12.14 -1.16
CA ALA A 185 -4.63 11.23 -2.11
C ALA A 185 -4.14 9.77 -1.93
N VAL A 186 -2.84 9.57 -1.69
CA VAL A 186 -2.27 8.23 -1.40
C VAL A 186 -2.81 7.69 -0.07
N GLU A 187 -2.86 8.49 1.00
CA GLU A 187 -3.41 8.08 2.30
C GLU A 187 -4.85 7.58 2.18
N ASN A 188 -5.70 8.28 1.42
CA ASN A 188 -7.07 7.82 1.17
C ASN A 188 -7.11 6.56 0.29
N PHE A 189 -6.20 6.42 -0.67
CA PHE A 189 -6.10 5.17 -1.42
C PHE A 189 -5.69 4.00 -0.51
N GLU A 190 -4.74 4.20 0.39
CA GLU A 190 -4.29 3.19 1.36
C GLU A 190 -5.36 2.85 2.39
N LEU A 191 -6.12 3.85 2.85
CA LEU A 191 -7.26 3.65 3.75
C LEU A 191 -8.31 2.72 3.11
N SER A 192 -8.47 2.73 1.78
CA SER A 192 -9.37 1.80 1.09
C SER A 192 -9.02 0.32 1.33
N TYR A 193 -7.74 -0.01 1.58
CA TYR A 193 -7.30 -1.37 1.93
C TYR A 193 -7.50 -1.70 3.42
N SER A 194 -8.13 -0.82 4.19
CA SER A 194 -8.39 -0.99 5.63
C SER A 194 -9.89 -0.98 5.94
N ILE A 195 -10.74 -0.76 4.93
CA ILE A 195 -12.19 -0.64 5.07
C ILE A 195 -12.86 -1.93 4.61
N SER A 196 -13.67 -2.53 5.47
CA SER A 196 -14.42 -3.77 5.16
C SER A 196 -15.73 -3.52 4.40
N GLN A 197 -16.34 -2.34 4.57
CA GLN A 197 -17.59 -1.97 3.90
C GLN A 197 -17.31 -1.30 2.56
N TYR A 198 -17.68 -1.97 1.47
CA TYR A 198 -17.33 -1.54 0.11
C TYR A 198 -17.88 -0.14 -0.25
N GLN A 199 -18.96 0.35 0.40
CA GLN A 199 -19.46 1.71 0.21
C GLN A 199 -18.55 2.77 0.85
N LEU A 200 -17.98 2.48 2.01
CA LEU A 200 -17.02 3.36 2.67
C LEU A 200 -15.66 3.31 1.95
N GLU A 201 -15.27 2.13 1.47
CA GLU A 201 -14.10 1.94 0.61
C GLU A 201 -14.22 2.78 -0.66
N PHE A 202 -15.39 2.71 -1.31
CA PHE A 202 -15.73 3.54 -2.46
C PHE A 202 -15.60 5.04 -2.16
N LEU A 203 -16.11 5.51 -1.02
CA LEU A 203 -15.99 6.92 -0.63
C LEU A 203 -14.54 7.33 -0.41
N SER A 204 -13.73 6.50 0.24
CA SER A 204 -12.31 6.76 0.46
C SER A 204 -11.56 6.90 -0.88
N LEU A 205 -11.83 6.01 -1.84
CA LEU A 205 -11.30 6.10 -3.20
C LEU A 205 -11.77 7.36 -3.95
N MET A 206 -13.04 7.76 -3.78
CA MET A 206 -13.55 9.01 -4.37
C MET A 206 -12.85 10.24 -3.77
N ILE A 207 -12.60 10.26 -2.45
CA ILE A 207 -11.84 11.34 -1.79
C ILE A 207 -10.42 11.40 -2.35
N SER A 208 -9.76 10.25 -2.53
CA SER A 208 -8.45 10.17 -3.17
C SER A 208 -8.46 10.82 -4.56
N LEU A 209 -9.44 10.48 -5.40
CA LEU A 209 -9.55 11.01 -6.76
C LEU A 209 -9.86 12.52 -6.79
N GLU A 210 -10.73 12.99 -5.91
CA GLU A 210 -11.08 14.41 -5.75
C GLU A 210 -9.86 15.21 -5.25
N ALA A 211 -9.16 14.71 -4.24
CA ALA A 211 -7.93 15.32 -3.74
C ALA A 211 -6.88 15.52 -4.84
N LEU A 212 -6.77 14.53 -5.73
CA LEU A 212 -5.81 14.52 -6.82
C LEU A 212 -6.16 15.51 -7.94
N LEU A 213 -7.43 15.59 -8.34
CA LEU A 213 -7.84 16.21 -9.60
C LEU A 213 -8.75 17.42 -9.46
N ASN A 214 -9.23 17.73 -8.25
CA ASN A 214 -10.06 18.90 -8.02
C ASN A 214 -9.28 20.01 -7.34
N ASP A 215 -9.14 21.14 -8.03
CA ASP A 215 -8.47 22.36 -7.56
C ASP A 215 -9.44 23.54 -7.33
N ALA A 216 -10.73 23.36 -7.64
CA ALA A 216 -11.73 24.41 -7.61
C ALA A 216 -12.94 24.05 -6.72
N ASN A 217 -13.68 25.08 -6.31
CA ASN A 217 -14.88 24.93 -5.49
C ASN A 217 -16.14 24.58 -6.30
N SER A 218 -16.04 24.45 -7.63
CA SER A 218 -17.17 24.18 -8.52
C SER A 218 -16.83 23.14 -9.58
N GLU A 219 -17.88 22.53 -10.13
CA GLU A 219 -17.79 21.57 -11.25
C GLU A 219 -16.99 20.28 -10.96
N LEU A 220 -16.95 19.83 -9.69
CA LEU A 220 -16.14 18.67 -9.28
C LEU A 220 -16.29 17.46 -10.22
N ARG A 221 -17.54 17.06 -10.51
CA ARG A 221 -17.83 15.94 -11.43
C ARG A 221 -17.14 16.10 -12.77
N PHE A 222 -17.23 17.28 -13.39
CA PHE A 222 -16.63 17.54 -14.68
C PHE A 222 -15.10 17.55 -14.60
N ARG A 223 -14.54 18.28 -13.63
CA ARG A 223 -13.09 18.43 -13.47
C ARG A 223 -12.40 17.11 -13.21
N VAL A 224 -12.91 16.33 -12.26
CA VAL A 224 -12.37 15.01 -11.91
C VAL A 224 -12.47 14.06 -13.09
N SER A 225 -13.65 13.95 -13.72
CA SER A 225 -13.84 13.04 -14.86
C SER A 225 -12.95 13.42 -16.05
N ARG A 226 -12.85 14.72 -16.35
CA ARG A 226 -12.01 15.24 -17.43
C ARG A 226 -10.53 15.05 -17.14
N GLY A 227 -10.10 15.34 -15.91
CA GLY A 227 -8.72 15.15 -15.45
C GLY A 227 -8.28 13.71 -15.63
N CYS A 228 -9.09 12.74 -15.18
CA CYS A 228 -8.85 11.32 -15.41
C CYS A 228 -8.71 10.98 -16.90
N ALA A 229 -9.66 11.46 -17.72
CA ALA A 229 -9.68 11.16 -19.15
C ALA A 229 -8.40 11.63 -19.88
N VAL A 230 -7.90 12.82 -19.53
CA VAL A 230 -6.67 13.38 -20.10
C VAL A 230 -5.43 12.67 -19.57
N LEU A 231 -5.38 12.41 -18.26
CA LEU A 231 -4.22 11.81 -17.57
C LEU A 231 -4.01 10.34 -17.95
N LEU A 232 -5.10 9.61 -18.23
CA LEU A 232 -5.08 8.16 -18.43
C LEU A 232 -5.29 7.70 -19.88
N GLY A 233 -6.03 8.46 -20.69
CA GLY A 233 -6.35 8.04 -22.06
C GLY A 233 -5.21 8.30 -23.05
N LYS A 234 -4.70 7.24 -23.66
CA LYS A 234 -3.62 7.31 -24.67
C LYS A 234 -4.18 7.62 -26.06
N THR A 235 -5.46 7.33 -26.28
CA THR A 235 -6.21 7.67 -27.50
C THR A 235 -7.48 8.43 -27.15
N LYS A 236 -8.07 9.13 -28.13
CA LYS A 236 -9.35 9.85 -27.93
C LYS A 236 -10.47 8.91 -27.48
N SER A 237 -10.50 7.69 -28.02
CA SER A 237 -11.49 6.66 -27.64
C SER A 237 -11.32 6.25 -26.18
N GLU A 238 -10.09 5.95 -25.76
CA GLU A 238 -9.78 5.61 -24.37
C GLU A 238 -10.12 6.74 -23.41
N SER A 239 -9.76 7.99 -23.75
CA SER A 239 -10.14 9.15 -22.93
C SER A 239 -11.66 9.27 -22.77
N ASN A 240 -12.42 9.07 -23.84
CA ASN A 240 -13.89 9.08 -23.77
C ASN A 240 -14.44 7.94 -22.90
N ALA A 241 -13.85 6.74 -22.97
CA ALA A 241 -14.22 5.62 -22.12
C ALA A 241 -13.96 5.93 -20.64
N VAL A 242 -12.76 6.44 -20.31
CA VAL A 242 -12.42 6.86 -18.95
C VAL A 242 -13.35 7.97 -18.46
N LEU A 243 -13.61 8.99 -19.29
CA LEU A 243 -14.54 10.07 -18.96
C LEU A 243 -15.92 9.53 -18.58
N LYS A 244 -16.44 8.59 -19.37
CA LYS A 244 -17.76 7.99 -19.13
C LYS A 244 -17.77 7.22 -17.81
N ILE A 245 -16.80 6.33 -17.61
CA ILE A 245 -16.69 5.52 -16.39
C ILE A 245 -16.63 6.41 -15.15
N VAL A 246 -15.78 7.44 -15.14
CA VAL A 246 -15.62 8.31 -13.97
C VAL A 246 -16.88 9.13 -13.71
N LYS A 247 -17.58 9.60 -14.76
CA LYS A 247 -18.88 10.27 -14.60
C LYS A 247 -19.92 9.36 -13.95
N ASP A 248 -19.99 8.10 -14.38
CA ASP A 248 -20.93 7.12 -13.86
C ASP A 248 -20.63 6.81 -12.37
N LEU A 249 -19.35 6.65 -12.01
CA LEU A 249 -18.93 6.49 -10.61
C LEU A 249 -19.25 7.74 -9.77
N TYR A 250 -19.07 8.94 -10.32
CA TYR A 250 -19.40 10.19 -9.63
C TYR A 250 -20.91 10.34 -9.38
N ASP A 251 -21.75 9.90 -10.31
CA ASP A 251 -23.21 9.89 -10.12
C ASP A 251 -23.60 8.94 -8.99
N LYS A 252 -22.96 7.77 -8.91
CA LYS A 252 -23.14 6.83 -7.80
C LYS A 252 -22.71 7.43 -6.45
N ARG A 253 -21.55 8.11 -6.40
CA ARG A 253 -21.09 8.86 -5.22
C ARG A 253 -22.10 9.92 -4.79
N SER A 254 -22.63 10.69 -5.74
CA SER A 254 -23.65 11.71 -5.49
C SER A 254 -24.91 11.11 -4.86
N VAL A 255 -25.42 10.01 -5.43
CA VAL A 255 -26.58 9.30 -4.87
C VAL A 255 -26.29 8.79 -3.47
N LEU A 256 -25.15 8.14 -3.24
CA LEU A 256 -24.78 7.60 -1.93
C LEU A 256 -24.72 8.69 -0.86
N VAL A 257 -24.01 9.80 -1.13
CA VAL A 257 -23.80 10.87 -0.14
C VAL A 257 -25.07 11.67 0.15
N HIS A 258 -25.92 11.92 -0.86
CA HIS A 258 -27.11 12.75 -0.67
C HIS A 258 -28.35 11.98 -0.19
N THR A 259 -28.47 10.70 -0.55
CA THR A 259 -29.66 9.91 -0.24
C THR A 259 -29.40 8.78 0.76
N GLY A 260 -28.13 8.48 1.06
CA GLY A 260 -27.76 7.31 1.87
C GLY A 260 -28.01 5.97 1.17
N ASN A 261 -28.38 5.97 -0.12
CA ASN A 261 -28.72 4.75 -0.84
C ASN A 261 -27.47 3.92 -1.19
N GLN A 262 -27.18 2.94 -0.33
CA GLN A 262 -26.04 2.04 -0.44
C GLN A 262 -26.15 1.01 -1.57
N ASN A 263 -27.38 0.71 -2.05
CA ASN A 263 -27.64 -0.37 -3.01
C ASN A 263 -27.18 -0.05 -4.45
N LYS A 264 -26.67 1.15 -4.69
CA LYS A 264 -26.16 1.59 -6.01
C LYS A 264 -24.68 1.32 -6.22
N ILE A 265 -23.93 1.02 -5.15
CA ILE A 265 -22.51 0.67 -5.21
C ILE A 265 -22.39 -0.85 -5.20
N THR A 266 -21.53 -1.37 -6.06
CA THR A 266 -21.19 -2.81 -6.10
C THR A 266 -19.70 -3.00 -5.85
N LYS A 267 -19.28 -4.22 -5.49
CA LYS A 267 -17.84 -4.55 -5.41
C LYS A 267 -17.11 -4.30 -6.73
N ALA A 268 -17.77 -4.54 -7.87
CA ALA A 268 -17.20 -4.26 -9.19
C ALA A 268 -16.93 -2.76 -9.40
N ASP A 269 -17.79 -1.89 -8.88
CA ASP A 269 -17.57 -0.43 -8.93
C ASP A 269 -16.35 -0.02 -8.12
N VAL A 270 -16.15 -0.64 -6.95
CA VAL A 270 -14.99 -0.39 -6.10
C VAL A 270 -13.71 -0.82 -6.79
N LEU A 271 -13.67 -2.02 -7.37
CA LEU A 271 -12.50 -2.50 -8.11
C LEU A 271 -12.18 -1.61 -9.33
N GLN A 272 -13.22 -1.20 -10.07
CA GLN A 272 -13.05 -0.29 -11.21
C GLN A 272 -12.54 1.08 -10.77
N LEU A 273 -13.07 1.64 -9.68
CA LEU A 273 -12.60 2.90 -9.13
C LEU A 273 -11.17 2.77 -8.57
N LYS A 274 -10.84 1.67 -7.90
CA LYS A 274 -9.50 1.38 -7.38
C LYS A 274 -8.46 1.35 -8.50
N ASP A 275 -8.78 0.74 -9.66
CA ASP A 275 -7.92 0.81 -10.85
C ASP A 275 -7.73 2.25 -11.37
N ILE A 276 -8.81 3.02 -11.49
CA ILE A 276 -8.73 4.41 -11.95
C ILE A 276 -7.86 5.25 -11.02
N VAL A 277 -8.11 5.18 -9.70
CA VAL A 277 -7.36 5.91 -8.68
C VAL A 277 -5.89 5.50 -8.71
N ARG A 278 -5.59 4.20 -8.73
CA ARG A 278 -4.22 3.66 -8.84
C ARG A 278 -3.48 4.27 -10.03
N ARG A 279 -4.07 4.18 -11.22
CA ARG A 279 -3.45 4.69 -12.46
C ARG A 279 -3.31 6.20 -12.46
N ALA A 280 -4.28 6.93 -11.89
CA ALA A 280 -4.25 8.38 -11.78
C ALA A 280 -3.15 8.83 -10.81
N LEU A 281 -3.08 8.24 -9.62
CA LEU A 281 -2.04 8.48 -8.62
C LEU A 281 -0.66 8.22 -9.22
N ARG A 282 -0.46 7.05 -9.84
CA ARG A 282 0.82 6.69 -10.45
C ARG A 282 1.24 7.70 -11.52
N ALA A 283 0.31 8.14 -12.36
CA ALA A 283 0.60 9.16 -13.36
C ALA A 283 0.93 10.52 -12.72
N SER A 284 0.17 10.97 -11.74
CA SER A 284 0.41 12.25 -11.05
C SER A 284 1.68 12.26 -10.21
N LEU A 285 2.02 11.15 -9.54
CA LEU A 285 3.27 10.99 -8.78
C LEU A 285 4.50 11.04 -9.70
N ALA A 286 4.41 10.45 -10.90
CA ALA A 286 5.46 10.53 -11.91
C ALA A 286 5.64 11.97 -12.44
N LEU A 287 4.55 12.71 -12.62
CA LEU A 287 4.62 14.13 -13.01
C LEU A 287 5.15 15.02 -11.89
N ASN A 288 4.83 14.70 -10.63
CA ASN A 288 5.22 15.42 -9.43
C ASN A 288 5.04 16.95 -9.51
N LEU A 289 3.99 17.40 -10.19
CA LEU A 289 3.69 18.82 -10.37
C LEU A 289 2.97 19.39 -9.14
N PRO A 290 3.14 20.68 -8.83
CA PRO A 290 2.24 21.40 -7.94
C PRO A 290 0.78 21.26 -8.41
N LYS A 291 -0.18 21.25 -7.48
CA LYS A 291 -1.59 20.97 -7.78
C LYS A 291 -2.18 21.90 -8.85
N ALA A 292 -1.87 23.19 -8.76
CA ALA A 292 -2.34 24.19 -9.72
C ALA A 292 -1.81 23.92 -11.14
N GLU A 293 -0.52 23.60 -11.26
CA GLU A 293 0.11 23.27 -12.55
C GLU A 293 -0.46 21.99 -13.16
N LEU A 294 -0.69 20.95 -12.34
CA LEU A 294 -1.36 19.73 -12.78
C LEU A 294 -2.75 20.05 -13.32
N SER A 295 -3.53 20.85 -12.60
CA SER A 295 -4.88 21.21 -13.04
C SER A 295 -4.87 21.98 -14.35
N THR A 296 -4.05 23.03 -14.47
CA THR A 296 -3.90 23.81 -15.70
C THR A 296 -3.52 22.91 -16.88
N LEU A 297 -2.52 22.05 -16.69
CA LEU A 297 -2.10 21.06 -17.70
C LEU A 297 -3.28 20.19 -18.15
N LEU A 298 -4.08 19.65 -17.23
CA LEU A 298 -5.19 18.78 -17.56
C LEU A 298 -6.36 19.52 -18.23
N MET A 299 -6.57 20.80 -17.92
CA MET A 299 -7.61 21.63 -18.52
C MET A 299 -7.27 22.05 -19.95
N GLU A 300 -6.02 22.41 -20.20
CA GLU A 300 -5.55 22.88 -21.52
C GLU A 300 -5.38 21.73 -22.53
N LYS A 301 -5.09 20.52 -22.06
CA LYS A 301 -4.82 19.39 -22.94
C LYS A 301 -6.09 18.70 -23.45
N GLY A 302 -6.08 18.33 -24.73
CA GLY A 302 -7.14 17.53 -25.35
C GLY A 302 -7.08 16.04 -24.96
N PHE A 303 -8.05 15.26 -25.42
CA PHE A 303 -8.09 13.81 -25.21
C PHE A 303 -7.07 13.04 -26.05
N GLY A 304 -6.61 11.89 -25.54
CA GLY A 304 -5.67 11.00 -26.22
C GLY A 304 -4.21 11.46 -26.18
N VAL A 305 -3.79 12.16 -25.12
CA VAL A 305 -2.44 12.73 -25.02
C VAL A 305 -1.65 12.22 -23.81
N ALA A 306 -2.17 11.27 -23.03
CA ALA A 306 -1.53 10.77 -21.82
C ALA A 306 -0.06 10.33 -22.06
N SER A 307 0.19 9.60 -23.16
CA SER A 307 1.55 9.17 -23.53
C SER A 307 2.49 10.33 -23.82
N LYS A 308 1.98 11.44 -24.37
CA LYS A 308 2.78 12.65 -24.66
C LYS A 308 3.09 13.39 -23.37
N ILE A 309 2.11 13.54 -22.48
CA ILE A 309 2.29 14.17 -21.17
C ILE A 309 3.40 13.42 -20.40
N ARG A 310 3.31 12.10 -20.26
CA ARG A 310 4.32 11.33 -19.50
C ARG A 310 5.73 11.43 -20.08
N LYS A 311 5.86 11.44 -21.41
CA LYS A 311 7.17 11.64 -22.08
C LYS A 311 7.76 13.03 -21.89
N SER A 312 6.92 14.06 -21.72
CA SER A 312 7.39 15.43 -21.53
C SER A 312 8.01 15.69 -20.15
N TYR A 313 7.66 14.86 -19.15
CA TYR A 313 8.04 15.08 -17.75
C TYR A 313 8.88 13.94 -17.15
N ASN A 314 9.03 12.80 -17.83
CA ASN A 314 10.03 11.79 -17.50
C ASN A 314 11.36 12.14 -18.20
N LYS A 315 12.12 13.08 -17.63
CA LYS A 315 13.51 13.40 -17.99
C LYS A 315 14.39 13.30 -16.77
#